data_AF-A0AA41STA0-F1
#
_entry.id   AF-A0AA41STA0-F1
#
_cell.length_a   1.000
_cell.length_b   1.000
_cell.length_c   1.000
_cell.angle_alpha   90.00
_cell.angle_beta   90.00
_cell.angle_gamma   90.00
#
_symmetry.space_group_name_H-M   'P 1'
#
loop_
_entity.id
_entity.type
_entity.pdbx_description
1 polymer ?
#
loop_
_entity_poly.entity_id
_entity_poly.type
_entity_poly.pdbx_seq_one_letter_code
_entity_poly.pdbx_strand_id
1 'polypeptide(L)'
;MRRSEVLAEESIVCLQKVLNHLREIWELIAIPEDQGLQRTEVAKKHIKDLLDMMIAEEESLMERLIKSISTCQKELKTLCSELHVEPFQEEGEMTIFQLEKDLCTQVELIRKQKKEREQELKLLQEQEQELCEILCMPHYDIDSTTVPSLEELNQFRQHVATLRETKASRHEEFVNIKRQIILCMEELDHTPDTSFEKDVVCEAEDAFYLSLENIATLQKLLRQLEM
;
A
#
# COMPACT_ATOMS: atom_id res chain seq x y z
N MET A 1 -30.07 -13.05 -33.15
CA MET A 1 -30.87 -12.64 -31.99
C MET A 1 -30.15 -13.11 -30.74
N ARG A 2 -29.86 -12.22 -29.80
CA ARG A 2 -29.20 -12.57 -28.53
C ARG A 2 -30.16 -13.41 -27.69
N ARG A 3 -29.65 -14.32 -26.85
CA ARG A 3 -30.51 -15.18 -26.00
C ARG A 3 -31.46 -14.36 -25.11
N SER A 4 -31.02 -13.19 -24.65
CA SER A 4 -31.83 -12.24 -23.86
C SER A 4 -33.01 -11.68 -24.64
N GLU A 5 -32.85 -11.40 -25.94
CA GLU A 5 -33.91 -10.89 -26.81
C GLU A 5 -34.99 -11.96 -27.03
N VAL A 6 -34.58 -13.21 -27.27
CA VAL A 6 -35.51 -14.34 -27.41
C VAL A 6 -36.32 -14.54 -26.12
N LEU A 7 -35.66 -14.49 -24.95
CA LEU A 7 -36.33 -14.64 -23.67
C LEU A 7 -37.32 -13.49 -23.38
N ALA A 8 -37.01 -12.27 -23.81
CA ALA A 8 -37.91 -11.14 -23.70
C ALA A 8 -39.19 -11.36 -24.54
N GLU A 9 -39.04 -11.84 -25.78
CA GLU A 9 -40.18 -12.21 -26.63
C GLU A 9 -41.02 -13.33 -26.03
N GLU A 10 -40.40 -14.39 -25.50
CA GLU A 10 -41.08 -15.50 -24.82
C GLU A 10 -41.90 -15.02 -23.61
N SER A 11 -41.36 -14.05 -22.85
CA SER A 11 -42.02 -13.46 -21.69
C SER A 11 -43.28 -12.68 -22.09
N ILE A 12 -43.22 -11.92 -23.19
CA ILE A 12 -44.39 -11.20 -23.74
C ILE A 12 -45.47 -12.20 -24.17
N VAL A 13 -45.10 -13.26 -24.89
CA VAL A 13 -46.03 -14.30 -25.33
C VAL A 13 -46.67 -15.02 -24.14
N CYS A 14 -45.91 -15.29 -23.08
CA CYS A 14 -46.43 -15.88 -21.85
C CYS A 14 -47.48 -14.97 -21.19
N LEU A 15 -47.19 -13.68 -21.02
CA LEU A 15 -48.12 -12.71 -20.46
C LEU A 15 -49.41 -12.61 -21.29
N GLN A 16 -49.30 -12.58 -22.62
CA GLN A 16 -50.46 -12.57 -23.52
C GLN A 16 -51.35 -13.81 -23.32
N LYS A 17 -50.74 -15.00 -23.23
CA LYS A 17 -51.48 -16.25 -22.98
C LYS A 17 -52.22 -16.20 -21.64
N VAL A 18 -51.57 -15.71 -20.59
CA VAL A 18 -52.19 -15.58 -19.25
C VAL A 18 -53.36 -14.60 -19.28
N LEU A 19 -53.19 -13.42 -19.91
CA LEU A 19 -54.25 -12.41 -20.00
C LEU A 19 -55.45 -12.91 -20.83
N ASN A 20 -55.20 -13.61 -21.94
CA ASN A 20 -56.27 -14.23 -22.72
C ASN A 20 -57.02 -15.29 -21.92
N HIS A 21 -56.31 -16.13 -21.17
CA HIS A 21 -56.94 -17.15 -20.35
C HIS A 21 -57.77 -16.56 -19.19
N LEU A 22 -57.30 -15.48 -18.56
CA LEU A 22 -58.08 -14.76 -17.55
C LEU A 22 -59.38 -14.21 -18.14
N ARG A 23 -59.33 -13.67 -19.36
CA ARG A 23 -60.50 -13.20 -20.08
C ARG A 23 -61.49 -14.33 -20.38
N GLU A 24 -61.02 -15.46 -20.89
CA GLU A 24 -61.85 -16.66 -21.12
C GLU A 24 -62.58 -17.09 -19.83
N ILE A 25 -61.86 -17.14 -18.70
CA ILE A 25 -62.45 -17.46 -17.40
C ILE A 25 -63.55 -16.46 -17.04
N TRP A 26 -63.29 -15.15 -17.17
CA TRP A 26 -64.27 -14.11 -16.85
C TRP A 26 -65.52 -14.17 -17.73
N GLU A 27 -65.36 -14.47 -19.02
CA GLU A 27 -66.47 -14.69 -19.95
C GLU A 27 -67.32 -15.90 -19.52
N LEU A 28 -66.69 -17.01 -19.10
CA LEU A 28 -67.38 -18.21 -18.63
C LEU A 28 -68.22 -17.99 -17.37
N ILE A 29 -67.75 -17.16 -16.44
CA ILE A 29 -68.48 -16.85 -15.19
C ILE A 29 -69.31 -15.56 -15.27
N ALA A 30 -69.41 -14.95 -16.47
CA ALA A 30 -70.15 -13.72 -16.74
C ALA A 30 -69.80 -12.55 -15.79
N ILE A 31 -68.50 -12.34 -15.54
CA ILE A 31 -68.04 -11.14 -14.81
C ILE A 31 -68.33 -9.88 -15.63
N PRO A 32 -68.94 -8.84 -15.02
CA PRO A 32 -69.13 -7.54 -15.65
C PRO A 32 -67.80 -6.91 -16.11
N GLU A 33 -67.83 -6.22 -17.24
CA GLU A 33 -66.62 -5.66 -17.86
C GLU A 33 -65.91 -4.63 -16.99
N ASP A 34 -66.63 -3.87 -16.18
CA ASP A 34 -66.07 -2.92 -15.21
C ASP A 34 -65.23 -3.64 -14.13
N GLN A 35 -65.68 -4.81 -13.66
CA GLN A 35 -64.93 -5.61 -12.70
C GLN A 35 -63.71 -6.29 -13.35
N GLY A 36 -63.84 -6.76 -14.60
CA GLY A 36 -62.72 -7.28 -15.39
C GLY A 36 -61.64 -6.22 -15.62
N LEU A 37 -62.06 -4.99 -15.93
CA LEU A 37 -61.18 -3.84 -16.08
C LEU A 37 -60.43 -3.53 -14.78
N GLN A 38 -61.13 -3.47 -13.64
CA GLN A 38 -60.50 -3.24 -12.33
C GLN A 38 -59.42 -4.28 -12.01
N ARG A 39 -59.70 -5.56 -12.25
CA ARG A 39 -58.73 -6.64 -12.03
C ARG A 39 -57.52 -6.53 -12.95
N THR A 40 -57.75 -6.17 -14.22
CA THR A 40 -56.68 -5.96 -15.20
C THR A 40 -55.82 -4.76 -14.85
N GLU A 41 -56.42 -3.66 -14.37
CA GLU A 41 -55.66 -2.50 -13.90
C GLU A 41 -54.79 -2.82 -12.67
N VAL A 42 -55.26 -3.67 -11.75
CA VAL A 42 -54.43 -4.15 -10.63
C VAL A 42 -53.23 -4.96 -11.15
N ALA A 43 -53.44 -5.89 -12.08
CA ALA A 43 -52.35 -6.67 -12.68
C ALA A 43 -51.34 -5.79 -13.44
N LYS A 44 -51.84 -4.86 -14.27
CA LYS A 44 -51.02 -3.88 -15.00
C LYS A 44 -50.21 -3.01 -14.05
N LYS A 45 -50.82 -2.56 -12.94
CA LYS A 45 -50.11 -1.80 -11.91
C LYS A 45 -48.95 -2.62 -11.33
N HIS A 46 -49.17 -3.86 -10.92
CA HIS A 46 -48.11 -4.69 -10.37
C HIS A 46 -46.97 -4.96 -11.37
N ILE A 47 -47.31 -5.21 -12.64
CA ILE A 47 -46.31 -5.39 -13.70
C ILE A 47 -45.52 -4.09 -13.90
N LYS A 48 -46.21 -2.94 -13.97
CA LYS A 48 -45.57 -1.64 -14.11
C LYS A 48 -44.64 -1.34 -12.95
N ASP A 49 -45.10 -1.52 -11.71
CA ASP A 49 -44.32 -1.26 -10.51
C ASP A 49 -43.03 -2.13 -10.49
N LEU A 50 -43.11 -3.39 -10.93
CA LEU A 50 -41.95 -4.27 -11.05
C LEU A 50 -40.97 -3.81 -12.14
N LEU A 51 -41.48 -3.47 -13.32
CA LEU A 51 -40.63 -3.00 -14.43
C LEU A 51 -39.96 -1.67 -14.10
N ASP A 52 -40.68 -0.73 -13.50
CA ASP A 52 -40.16 0.56 -13.06
C ASP A 52 -39.06 0.35 -11.99
N MET A 53 -39.23 -0.62 -11.07
CA MET A 53 -38.19 -1.00 -10.10
C MET A 53 -36.94 -1.54 -10.79
N MET A 54 -37.07 -2.50 -11.71
CA MET A 54 -35.94 -3.09 -12.41
C MET A 54 -35.15 -2.05 -13.21
N ILE A 55 -35.86 -1.14 -13.89
CA ILE A 55 -35.22 -0.05 -14.64
C ILE A 55 -34.47 0.89 -13.69
N ALA A 56 -35.09 1.29 -12.58
CA ALA A 56 -34.46 2.16 -11.60
C ALA A 56 -33.21 1.54 -10.97
N GLU A 57 -33.19 0.22 -10.75
CA GLU A 57 -32.02 -0.51 -10.25
C GLU A 57 -30.84 -0.46 -11.25
N GLU A 58 -31.11 -0.70 -12.54
CA GLU A 58 -30.08 -0.67 -13.58
C GLU A 58 -29.58 0.75 -13.88
N GLU A 59 -30.48 1.75 -13.87
CA GLU A 59 -30.10 3.17 -13.97
C GLU A 59 -29.22 3.59 -12.79
N SER A 60 -29.58 3.19 -11.57
CA SER A 60 -28.79 3.45 -10.37
C SER A 60 -27.42 2.75 -10.43
N LEU A 61 -27.36 1.52 -10.95
CA LEU A 61 -26.11 0.81 -11.17
C LEU A 61 -25.21 1.56 -12.16
N MET A 62 -25.77 2.01 -13.28
CA MET A 62 -25.03 2.79 -14.29
C MET A 62 -24.46 4.08 -13.70
N GLU A 63 -25.28 4.85 -12.96
CA GLU A 63 -24.83 6.07 -12.28
C GLU A 63 -23.71 5.80 -11.29
N ARG A 64 -23.83 4.71 -10.50
CA ARG A 64 -22.80 4.29 -9.56
C ARG A 64 -21.48 3.95 -10.25
N LEU A 65 -21.52 3.22 -11.37
CA LEU A 65 -20.33 2.88 -12.15
C LEU A 65 -19.64 4.13 -12.70
N ILE A 66 -20.40 5.06 -13.27
CA ILE A 66 -19.85 6.33 -13.78
C ILE A 66 -19.21 7.15 -12.65
N LYS A 67 -19.85 7.20 -11.48
CA LYS A 67 -19.31 7.88 -10.30
C LYS A 67 -18.05 7.20 -9.76
N SER A 68 -18.02 5.87 -9.78
CA SER A 68 -16.84 5.07 -9.41
C SER A 68 -15.67 5.40 -10.33
N ILE A 69 -15.87 5.32 -11.64
CA ILE A 69 -14.87 5.70 -12.67
C ILE A 69 -14.31 7.10 -12.43
N SER A 70 -15.17 8.10 -12.23
CA SER A 70 -14.72 9.48 -11.99
C SER A 70 -13.87 9.62 -10.72
N THR A 71 -14.25 8.90 -9.65
CA THR A 71 -13.49 8.87 -8.39
C THR A 71 -12.13 8.20 -8.61
N CYS A 72 -12.12 7.02 -9.23
CA CYS A 72 -10.90 6.26 -9.50
C CYS A 72 -9.95 7.03 -10.41
N GLN A 73 -10.43 7.68 -11.48
CA GLN A 73 -9.59 8.50 -12.35
C GLN A 73 -8.92 9.67 -11.61
N LYS A 74 -9.67 10.37 -10.75
CA LYS A 74 -9.11 11.46 -9.93
C LYS A 74 -8.05 10.96 -8.98
N GLU A 75 -8.36 9.87 -8.27
CA GLU A 75 -7.43 9.28 -7.32
C GLU A 75 -6.18 8.75 -8.01
N LEU A 76 -6.34 8.02 -9.11
CA LEU A 76 -5.23 7.49 -9.90
C LEU A 76 -4.30 8.62 -10.35
N LYS A 77 -4.85 9.74 -10.83
CA LYS A 77 -4.07 10.91 -11.23
C LYS A 77 -3.25 11.46 -10.07
N THR A 78 -3.84 11.57 -8.88
CA THR A 78 -3.13 12.00 -7.67
C THR A 78 -2.01 11.01 -7.33
N LEU A 79 -2.31 9.73 -7.24
CA LEU A 79 -1.34 8.69 -6.88
C LEU A 79 -0.19 8.57 -7.89
N CYS A 80 -0.47 8.64 -9.20
CA CYS A 80 0.54 8.65 -10.25
C CYS A 80 1.47 9.86 -10.12
N SER A 81 0.91 11.04 -9.80
CA SER A 81 1.72 12.25 -9.60
C SER A 81 2.61 12.17 -8.36
N GLU A 82 2.12 11.58 -7.27
CA GLU A 82 2.91 11.38 -6.05
C GLU A 82 4.06 10.37 -6.28
N LEU A 83 3.77 9.26 -6.96
CA LEU A 83 4.73 8.17 -7.15
C LEU A 83 5.65 8.34 -8.36
N HIS A 84 5.41 9.39 -9.18
CA HIS A 84 6.08 9.63 -10.45
C HIS A 84 5.97 8.43 -11.42
N VAL A 85 4.79 7.81 -11.45
CA VAL A 85 4.47 6.66 -12.31
C VAL A 85 3.62 7.13 -13.49
N GLU A 86 3.84 6.52 -14.66
CA GLU A 86 3.02 6.83 -15.83
C GLU A 86 1.53 6.57 -15.57
N PRO A 87 0.64 7.48 -16.00
CA PRO A 87 -0.79 7.29 -15.87
C PRO A 87 -1.25 6.04 -16.64
N PHE A 88 -2.27 5.37 -16.10
CA PHE A 88 -2.98 4.33 -16.83
C PHE A 88 -3.52 4.88 -18.16
N GLN A 89 -3.30 4.13 -19.24
CA GLN A 89 -3.83 4.43 -20.55
C GLN A 89 -4.99 3.49 -20.86
N GLU A 90 -6.11 4.06 -21.27
CA GLU A 90 -7.26 3.30 -21.73
C GLU A 90 -6.93 2.64 -23.08
N GLU A 91 -6.81 1.30 -23.11
CA GLU A 91 -6.54 0.57 -24.34
C GLU A 91 -7.84 0.27 -25.10
N GLY A 92 -8.11 1.07 -26.13
CA GLY A 92 -9.21 0.81 -27.08
C GLY A 92 -10.61 1.09 -26.53
N GLU A 93 -11.62 0.50 -27.19
CA GLU A 93 -13.02 0.64 -26.78
C GLU A 93 -13.33 -0.32 -25.62
N MET A 94 -13.43 0.22 -24.39
CA MET A 94 -13.82 -0.53 -23.21
C MET A 94 -15.29 -0.27 -22.83
N THR A 95 -15.95 -1.31 -22.34
CA THR A 95 -17.28 -1.14 -21.73
C THR A 95 -17.16 -0.41 -20.39
N ILE A 96 -18.20 0.31 -19.97
CA ILE A 96 -18.23 1.03 -18.68
C ILE A 96 -17.87 0.10 -17.52
N PHE A 97 -18.41 -1.12 -17.51
CA PHE A 97 -18.14 -2.11 -16.47
C PHE A 97 -16.67 -2.54 -16.44
N GLN A 98 -16.07 -2.76 -17.62
CA GLN A 98 -14.66 -3.15 -17.72
C GLN A 98 -13.73 -2.01 -17.31
N LEU A 99 -14.02 -0.78 -17.77
CA LEU A 99 -13.25 0.41 -17.41
C LEU A 99 -13.27 0.66 -15.89
N GLU A 100 -14.43 0.53 -15.24
CA GLU A 100 -14.55 0.68 -13.79
C GLU A 100 -13.68 -0.33 -13.05
N LYS A 101 -13.77 -1.61 -13.44
CA LYS A 101 -12.98 -2.69 -12.85
C LYS A 101 -11.48 -2.47 -13.00
N ASP A 102 -11.03 -2.08 -14.18
CA ASP A 102 -9.60 -1.90 -14.48
C ASP A 102 -9.05 -0.69 -13.72
N LEU A 103 -9.78 0.43 -13.67
CA LEU A 103 -9.41 1.60 -12.88
C LEU A 103 -9.34 1.28 -11.38
N CYS A 104 -10.33 0.57 -10.84
CA CYS A 104 -10.32 0.14 -9.43
C CYS A 104 -9.09 -0.73 -9.13
N THR A 105 -8.81 -1.72 -9.98
CA THR A 105 -7.66 -2.62 -9.84
C THR A 105 -6.34 -1.84 -9.87
N GLN A 106 -6.22 -0.87 -10.79
CA GLN A 106 -5.02 -0.06 -10.89
C GLN A 106 -4.83 0.86 -9.69
N VAL A 107 -5.90 1.48 -9.18
CA VAL A 107 -5.84 2.29 -7.94
C VAL A 107 -5.36 1.44 -6.77
N GLU A 108 -5.86 0.21 -6.61
CA GLU A 108 -5.40 -0.71 -5.56
C GLU A 108 -3.91 -1.06 -5.70
N LEU A 109 -3.45 -1.33 -6.91
CA LEU A 109 -2.04 -1.63 -7.20
C LEU A 109 -1.14 -0.45 -6.81
N ILE A 110 -1.49 0.76 -7.25
CA ILE A 110 -0.67 1.95 -7.00
C ILE A 110 -0.69 2.33 -5.50
N ARG A 111 -1.84 2.21 -4.82
CA ARG A 111 -1.92 2.37 -3.35
C ARG A 111 -0.99 1.40 -2.63
N LYS A 112 -0.94 0.14 -3.08
CA LYS A 112 -0.04 -0.86 -2.52
C LYS A 112 1.42 -0.46 -2.71
N GLN A 113 1.81 -0.01 -3.90
CA GLN A 113 3.16 0.48 -4.17
C GLN A 113 3.53 1.68 -3.29
N LYS A 114 2.64 2.66 -3.12
CA LYS A 114 2.83 3.79 -2.21
C LYS A 114 3.14 3.32 -0.79
N LYS A 115 2.28 2.44 -0.26
CA LYS A 115 2.43 1.90 1.08
C LYS A 115 3.75 1.13 1.25
N GLU A 116 4.15 0.34 0.26
CA GLU A 116 5.41 -0.40 0.29
C GLU A 116 6.62 0.56 0.33
N ARG A 117 6.63 1.63 -0.48
CA ARG A 117 7.69 2.63 -0.48
C ARG A 117 7.77 3.40 0.85
N GLU A 118 6.63 3.80 1.41
CA GLU A 118 6.57 4.48 2.70
C GLU A 118 7.07 3.59 3.85
N GLN A 119 6.67 2.31 3.85
CA GLN A 119 7.11 1.34 4.85
C GLN A 119 8.62 1.07 4.75
N GLU A 120 9.14 0.96 3.53
CA GLU A 120 10.56 0.78 3.32
C GLU A 120 11.38 2.00 3.76
N LEU A 121 10.95 3.21 3.42
CA LEU A 121 11.60 4.44 3.88
C LEU A 121 11.70 4.46 5.40
N LYS A 122 10.59 4.15 6.08
CA LYS A 122 10.55 4.11 7.54
C LYS A 122 11.56 3.11 8.11
N LEU A 123 11.63 1.91 7.54
CA LEU A 123 12.59 0.89 7.97
C LEU A 123 14.05 1.34 7.75
N LEU A 124 14.33 1.98 6.61
CA LEU A 124 15.66 2.50 6.33
C LEU A 124 16.05 3.64 7.28
N GLN A 125 15.09 4.51 7.64
CA GLN A 125 15.31 5.58 8.63
C GLN A 125 15.60 5.03 10.02
N GLU A 126 14.84 4.01 10.47
CA GLU A 126 15.09 3.33 11.74
C GLU A 126 16.51 2.73 11.77
N GLN A 127 16.93 2.07 10.68
CA GLN A 127 18.27 1.49 10.56
C GLN A 127 19.37 2.55 10.51
N GLU A 128 19.15 3.63 9.77
CA GLU A 128 20.10 4.73 9.66
C GLU A 128 20.31 5.41 11.01
N GLN A 129 19.22 5.68 11.75
CA GLN A 129 19.28 6.27 13.08
C GLN A 129 20.14 5.41 14.03
N GLU A 130 19.89 4.11 14.11
CA GLU A 130 20.69 3.20 14.95
C GLU A 130 22.19 3.21 14.58
N LEU A 131 22.50 3.25 13.27
CA LEU A 131 23.88 3.29 12.79
C LEU A 131 24.55 4.63 13.11
N CYS A 132 23.84 5.74 12.88
CA CYS A 132 24.33 7.10 13.13
C CYS A 132 24.55 7.36 14.62
N GLU A 133 23.70 6.83 15.51
CA GLU A 133 23.90 6.88 16.96
C GLU A 133 25.21 6.19 17.37
N ILE A 134 25.48 4.98 16.88
CA ILE A 134 26.69 4.22 17.22
C ILE A 134 27.95 4.85 16.59
N LEU A 135 27.87 5.30 15.34
CA LEU A 135 28.99 5.92 14.62
C LEU A 135 29.22 7.39 15.00
N CYS A 136 28.29 7.98 15.76
CA CYS A 136 28.19 9.41 16.06
C CYS A 136 28.26 10.28 14.81
N MET A 137 27.49 9.90 13.78
CA MET A 137 27.40 10.62 12.50
C MET A 137 26.06 11.38 12.41
N PRO A 138 26.02 12.50 11.66
CA PRO A 138 24.76 13.20 11.41
C PRO A 138 23.85 12.35 10.53
N HIS A 139 22.55 12.45 10.77
CA HIS A 139 21.50 11.83 9.95
C HIS A 139 21.44 12.46 8.56
N TYR A 140 21.03 11.66 7.60
CA TYR A 140 20.75 12.04 6.23
C TYR A 140 19.34 12.65 6.15
N ASP A 141 19.26 13.88 5.66
CA ASP A 141 18.01 14.64 5.63
C ASP A 141 17.19 14.25 4.38
N ILE A 142 16.28 13.29 4.54
CA ILE A 142 15.25 13.00 3.54
C ILE A 142 13.94 13.60 4.03
N ASP A 143 13.28 14.36 3.16
CA ASP A 143 11.95 14.92 3.44
C ASP A 143 10.93 13.80 3.65
N SER A 144 10.73 13.44 4.92
CA SER A 144 9.81 12.39 5.38
C SER A 144 8.34 12.66 5.07
N THR A 145 7.99 13.85 4.57
CA THR A 145 6.60 14.23 4.25
C THR A 145 6.15 13.80 2.86
N THR A 146 7.09 13.38 2.01
CA THR A 146 6.82 13.00 0.62
C THR A 146 7.06 11.51 0.37
N VAL A 147 6.31 10.92 -0.57
CA VAL A 147 6.54 9.53 -0.98
C VAL A 147 7.84 9.50 -1.78
N PRO A 148 8.84 8.70 -1.37
CA PRO A 148 10.12 8.71 -2.05
C PRO A 148 10.00 8.06 -3.43
N SER A 149 10.76 8.61 -4.37
CA SER A 149 11.02 7.97 -5.65
C SER A 149 11.85 6.70 -5.47
N LEU A 150 11.83 5.82 -6.46
CA LEU A 150 12.68 4.61 -6.44
C LEU A 150 14.17 4.95 -6.41
N GLU A 151 14.55 6.08 -7.03
CA GLU A 151 15.94 6.53 -7.07
C GLU A 151 16.39 7.05 -5.69
N GLU A 152 15.57 7.86 -5.02
CA GLU A 152 15.84 8.30 -3.64
C GLU A 152 15.94 7.11 -2.67
N LEU A 153 15.03 6.13 -2.78
CA LEU A 153 15.13 4.89 -1.99
C LEU A 153 16.43 4.13 -2.28
N ASN A 154 16.85 4.03 -3.54
CA ASN A 154 18.11 3.37 -3.89
C ASN A 154 19.33 4.08 -3.31
N GLN A 155 19.36 5.41 -3.40
CA GLN A 155 20.43 6.22 -2.82
C GLN A 155 20.48 6.05 -1.30
N PHE A 156 19.32 6.01 -0.64
CA PHE A 156 19.25 5.80 0.80
C PHE A 156 19.66 4.37 1.21
N ARG A 157 19.28 3.34 0.45
CA ARG A 157 19.78 1.97 0.64
C ARG A 157 21.30 1.91 0.55
N GLN A 158 21.89 2.57 -0.46
CA GLN A 158 23.34 2.64 -0.61
C GLN A 158 24.00 3.36 0.56
N HIS A 159 23.43 4.48 1.01
CA HIS A 159 23.91 5.21 2.18
C HIS A 159 23.93 4.32 3.44
N VAL A 160 22.81 3.68 3.76
CA VAL A 160 22.72 2.74 4.90
C VAL A 160 23.71 1.58 4.75
N ALA A 161 23.92 1.06 3.54
CA ALA A 161 24.93 0.03 3.29
C ALA A 161 26.35 0.52 3.61
N THR A 162 26.72 1.72 3.16
CA THR A 162 28.03 2.31 3.48
C THR A 162 28.24 2.57 4.98
N LEU A 163 27.17 2.96 5.70
CA LEU A 163 27.21 3.10 7.15
C LEU A 163 27.45 1.75 7.84
N ARG A 164 26.81 0.67 7.37
CA ARG A 164 27.04 -0.69 7.88
C ARG A 164 28.47 -1.15 7.66
N GLU A 165 29.03 -0.93 6.47
CA GLU A 165 30.43 -1.24 6.17
C GLU A 165 31.38 -0.45 7.06
N THR A 166 31.11 0.84 7.26
CA THR A 166 31.90 1.70 8.16
C THR A 166 31.83 1.21 9.61
N LYS A 167 30.64 0.83 10.10
CA LYS A 167 30.46 0.23 11.43
C LYS A 167 31.25 -1.06 11.56
N ALA A 168 31.16 -1.96 10.58
CA ALA A 168 31.91 -3.21 10.60
C ALA A 168 33.42 -2.97 10.64
N SER A 169 33.92 -2.08 9.79
CA SER A 169 35.35 -1.74 9.72
C SER A 169 35.87 -1.13 11.03
N ARG A 170 35.15 -0.15 11.61
CA ARG A 170 35.54 0.46 12.90
C ARG A 170 35.42 -0.51 14.06
N HIS A 171 34.43 -1.39 14.03
CA HIS A 171 34.26 -2.40 15.08
C HIS A 171 35.41 -3.42 15.04
N GLU A 172 35.82 -3.87 13.86
CA GLU A 172 37.00 -4.73 13.71
C GLU A 172 38.27 -4.05 14.22
N GLU A 173 38.46 -2.77 13.89
CA GLU A 173 39.57 -1.96 14.42
C GLU A 173 39.53 -1.86 15.95
N PHE A 174 38.35 -1.55 16.52
CA PHE A 174 38.15 -1.48 17.96
C PHE A 174 38.48 -2.81 18.67
N VAL A 175 37.95 -3.94 18.18
CA VAL A 175 38.18 -5.26 18.78
C VAL A 175 39.66 -5.64 18.73
N ASN A 176 40.34 -5.36 17.61
CA ASN A 176 41.76 -5.65 17.48
C ASN A 176 42.61 -4.80 18.44
N ILE A 177 42.35 -3.49 18.53
CA ILE A 177 43.07 -2.60 19.43
C ILE A 177 42.76 -2.91 20.90
N LYS A 178 41.49 -3.19 21.25
CA LYS A 178 41.07 -3.60 22.60
C LYS A 178 41.86 -4.84 23.05
N ARG A 179 41.98 -5.85 22.18
CA ARG A 179 42.79 -7.05 22.48
C ARG A 179 44.26 -6.70 22.78
N GLN A 180 44.86 -5.81 22.00
CA GLN A 180 46.25 -5.39 22.21
C GLN A 180 46.41 -4.60 23.52
N ILE A 181 45.48 -3.68 23.81
CA ILE A 181 45.46 -2.91 25.07
C ILE A 181 45.39 -3.86 26.27
N ILE A 182 44.51 -4.85 26.26
CA ILE A 182 44.37 -5.83 27.35
C ILE A 182 45.71 -6.56 27.59
N LEU A 183 46.36 -7.03 26.52
CA LEU A 183 47.66 -7.71 26.63
C LEU A 183 48.75 -6.77 27.19
N CYS A 184 48.85 -5.53 26.71
CA CYS A 184 49.82 -4.57 27.24
C CYS A 184 49.55 -4.23 28.71
N MET A 185 48.28 -4.06 29.11
CA MET A 185 47.91 -3.82 30.51
C MET A 185 48.27 -5.00 31.41
N GLU A 186 48.05 -6.23 30.96
CA GLU A 186 48.48 -7.45 31.66
C GLU A 186 50.00 -7.54 31.80
N GLU A 187 50.77 -7.21 30.75
CA GLU A 187 52.24 -7.23 30.78
C GLU A 187 52.84 -6.16 31.72
N LEU A 188 52.15 -5.03 31.88
CA LEU A 188 52.56 -3.92 32.74
C LEU A 188 52.04 -4.03 34.19
N ASP A 189 51.25 -5.07 34.51
CA ASP A 189 50.48 -5.18 35.76
C ASP A 189 49.62 -3.91 36.02
N HIS A 190 49.13 -3.25 34.96
CA HIS A 190 48.32 -2.03 35.03
C HIS A 190 46.82 -2.35 35.03
N THR A 191 46.07 -1.75 35.95
CA THR A 191 44.61 -1.89 35.99
C THR A 191 43.91 -0.67 35.39
N PRO A 192 42.75 -0.82 34.72
CA PRO A 192 42.06 0.30 34.11
C PRO A 192 41.64 1.35 35.16
N ASP A 193 42.25 2.54 35.06
CA ASP A 193 42.12 3.59 36.08
C ASP A 193 41.19 4.72 35.64
N THR A 194 41.20 5.05 34.35
CA THR A 194 40.32 6.08 33.76
C THR A 194 38.94 5.51 33.42
N SER A 195 37.94 6.39 33.29
CA SER A 195 36.61 5.97 32.82
C SER A 195 36.69 5.35 31.42
N PHE A 196 37.47 5.95 30.53
CA PHE A 196 37.64 5.44 29.17
C PHE A 196 38.30 4.05 29.14
N GLU A 197 39.34 3.81 29.94
CA GLU A 197 39.95 2.48 30.06
C GLU A 197 38.95 1.43 30.55
N LYS A 198 38.11 1.79 31.53
CA LYS A 198 37.05 0.90 32.04
C LYS A 198 36.02 0.61 30.96
N ASP A 199 35.58 1.63 30.22
CA ASP A 199 34.64 1.47 29.10
C ASP A 199 35.21 0.57 28.00
N VAL A 200 36.52 0.65 27.73
CA VAL A 200 37.18 -0.18 26.72
C VAL A 200 37.35 -1.62 27.20
N VAL A 201 37.86 -1.83 28.42
CA VAL A 201 38.31 -3.15 28.91
C VAL A 201 37.17 -3.93 29.56
N CYS A 202 36.36 -3.28 30.38
CA CYS A 202 35.38 -3.94 31.25
C CYS A 202 33.99 -4.06 30.62
N GLU A 203 33.59 -3.09 29.78
CA GLU A 203 32.26 -3.09 29.16
C GLU A 203 32.18 -3.97 27.91
N ALA A 204 30.95 -4.29 27.51
CA ALA A 204 30.66 -5.08 26.32
C ALA A 204 31.01 -4.31 25.03
N GLU A 205 31.46 -5.05 24.01
CA GLU A 205 31.97 -4.46 22.76
C GLU A 205 30.92 -3.68 21.97
N ASP A 206 29.64 -4.02 22.14
CA ASP A 206 28.48 -3.37 21.52
C ASP A 206 28.05 -2.08 22.23
N ALA A 207 28.52 -1.84 23.46
CA ALA A 207 28.26 -0.61 24.20
C ALA A 207 29.20 0.55 23.80
N PHE A 208 30.31 0.25 23.11
CA PHE A 208 31.30 1.26 22.74
C PHE A 208 30.86 2.07 21.51
N TYR A 209 30.79 3.39 21.66
CA TYR A 209 30.53 4.30 20.54
C TYR A 209 31.72 4.36 19.58
N LEU A 210 31.49 4.04 18.31
CA LEU A 210 32.49 3.95 17.24
C LEU A 210 32.71 5.31 16.55
N SER A 211 32.73 6.39 17.34
CA SER A 211 33.04 7.73 16.84
C SER A 211 34.51 7.84 16.43
N LEU A 212 34.83 8.74 15.51
CA LEU A 212 36.23 9.01 15.13
C LEU A 212 37.08 9.46 16.32
N GLU A 213 36.49 10.22 17.24
CA GLU A 213 37.15 10.69 18.46
C GLU A 213 37.47 9.54 19.42
N ASN A 214 36.53 8.61 19.61
CA ASN A 214 36.72 7.45 20.47
C ASN A 214 37.77 6.49 19.89
N ILE A 215 37.74 6.23 18.57
CA ILE A 215 38.75 5.41 17.90
C ILE A 215 40.14 6.06 17.99
N ALA A 216 40.25 7.38 17.79
CA ALA A 216 41.51 8.09 17.95
C ALA A 216 42.05 8.05 19.39
N THR A 217 41.14 8.14 20.37
CA THR A 217 41.48 8.04 21.80
C THR A 217 41.95 6.63 22.15
N LEU A 218 41.33 5.60 21.58
CA LEU A 218 41.72 4.20 21.73
C LEU A 218 43.13 3.94 21.18
N GLN A 219 43.43 4.42 19.97
CA GLN A 219 44.77 4.34 19.38
C GLN A 219 45.82 5.07 20.23
N LYS A 220 45.46 6.22 20.80
CA LYS A 220 46.34 6.98 21.69
C LYS A 220 46.64 6.21 22.98
N LEU A 221 45.64 5.54 23.56
CA LEU A 221 45.80 4.71 24.74
C LEU A 221 46.76 3.55 24.47
N LEU A 222 46.58 2.82 23.36
CA LEU A 222 47.50 1.74 22.97
C LEU A 222 48.95 2.23 22.90
N ARG A 223 49.19 3.36 22.20
CA ARG A 223 50.54 3.94 22.10
C ARG A 223 51.15 4.34 23.44
N GLN A 224 50.32 4.70 24.43
CA GLN A 224 50.80 5.05 25.77
C GLN A 224 51.21 3.82 26.58
N LEU A 225 50.61 2.66 26.32
CA LEU A 225 50.93 1.39 26.97
C LEU A 225 52.13 0.67 26.31
N GLU A 226 52.41 0.95 25.05
CA GLU A 226 53.57 0.41 24.33
C GLU A 226 54.90 1.14 24.61
N MET A 227 54.87 2.29 25.33
CA MET A 227 56.05 3.07 25.69
C MET A 227 56.57 2.73 27.08
#